data_AF-A0A8I1RMD2-F1
#
_entry.id   AF-A0A8I1RMD2-F1
#
_cell.length_a   1.000
_cell.length_b   1.000
_cell.length_c   1.000
_cell.angle_alpha   90.00
_cell.angle_beta   90.00
_cell.angle_gamma   90.00
#
_symmetry.space_group_name_H-M   'P 1'
#
loop_
_entity.id
_entity.type
_entity.pdbx_description
1 polymer ?
#
loop_
_entity_poly.entity_id
_entity_poly.type
_entity_poly.pdbx_seq_one_letter_code
_entity_poly.pdbx_strand_id
1 'polypeptide(L)' 'MSITDHARDNFQTLLRAAADGNLALVECADSATGDTRYVICAVGRDDGDYVFTPFGHLADGDPSEAYTPPSGDIGNAD' A
#
# COMPACT_ATOMS: atom_id res chain seq x y z
N MET A 1 -7.79 8.22 -16.57
CA MET A 1 -8.08 6.84 -16.12
C MET A 1 -8.69 6.95 -14.73
N SER A 2 -9.81 6.28 -14.44
CA SER A 2 -10.47 6.38 -13.13
C SER A 2 -9.93 5.33 -12.16
N ILE A 3 -9.63 5.75 -10.92
CA ILE A 3 -9.32 4.85 -9.81
C ILE A 3 -10.56 3.98 -9.54
N THR A 4 -10.38 2.67 -9.36
CA THR A 4 -11.47 1.73 -9.04
C THR A 4 -11.96 1.94 -7.60
N ASP A 5 -13.23 1.61 -7.32
CA ASP A 5 -13.79 1.72 -5.97
C ASP A 5 -12.98 0.89 -4.96
N HIS A 6 -12.58 -0.32 -5.35
CA HIS A 6 -11.73 -1.17 -4.51
C HIS A 6 -10.39 -0.51 -4.14
N ALA A 7 -9.73 0.17 -5.08
CA ALA A 7 -8.48 0.88 -4.78
C ALA A 7 -8.71 2.07 -3.83
N ARG A 8 -9.85 2.75 -3.95
CA ARG A 8 -10.24 3.84 -3.05
C ARG A 8 -10.51 3.34 -1.64
N ASP A 9 -11.26 2.25 -1.49
CA ASP A 9 -11.61 1.68 -0.18
C ASP A 9 -10.37 1.16 0.56
N ASN A 10 -9.45 0.51 -0.17
CA ASN A 10 -8.16 0.09 0.37
C ASN A 10 -7.33 1.31 0.84
N PHE A 11 -7.29 2.38 0.04
CA PHE A 11 -6.58 3.60 0.42
C PHE A 11 -7.18 4.26 1.67
N GLN A 12 -8.50 4.29 1.81
CA GLN A 12 -9.15 4.79 3.03
C GLN A 12 -8.82 3.93 4.26
N THR A 13 -8.77 2.62 4.09
CA THR A 13 -8.37 1.68 5.15
C THR A 13 -6.92 1.92 5.57
N LEU A 14 -6.03 2.11 4.60
CA LEU A 14 -4.62 2.46 4.83
C LEU A 14 -4.49 3.76 5.63
N LEU A 15 -5.21 4.83 5.25
CA LEU A 15 -5.20 6.10 5.97
C LEU A 15 -5.67 5.96 7.41
N ARG A 16 -6.73 5.19 7.66
CA ARG A 16 -7.22 4.92 9.01
C ARG A 16 -6.18 4.17 9.84
N ALA A 17 -5.60 3.09 9.30
CA ALA A 17 -4.57 2.33 9.98
C ALA A 17 -3.32 3.19 10.27
N ALA A 18 -2.95 4.09 9.36
CA ALA A 18 -1.87 5.05 9.56
C ALA A 18 -2.16 6.02 10.71
N ALA A 19 -3.37 6.60 10.74
CA ALA A 19 -3.80 7.51 11.80
C ALA A 19 -3.79 6.83 13.18
N ASP A 20 -4.13 5.55 13.22
CA ASP A 20 -4.15 4.74 14.45
C ASP A 20 -2.76 4.16 14.82
N GLY A 21 -1.72 4.41 14.02
CA GLY A 21 -0.36 3.87 14.26
C GLY A 21 -0.22 2.36 14.00
N ASN A 22 -1.17 1.78 13.27
CA ASN A 22 -1.31 0.35 13.05
C ASN A 22 -0.81 -0.07 11.65
N LEU A 23 0.28 0.53 11.18
CA LEU A 23 0.96 0.09 9.97
C LEU A 23 2.19 -0.74 10.31
N ALA A 24 2.39 -1.80 9.54
CA ALA A 24 3.61 -2.60 9.54
C ALA A 24 4.20 -2.64 8.13
N LEU A 25 5.53 -2.66 8.07
CA LEU A 25 6.28 -3.02 6.87
C LEU A 25 6.77 -4.45 7.06
N VAL A 26 6.43 -5.32 6.12
CA VAL A 26 6.72 -6.76 6.20
C VAL A 26 7.58 -7.16 5.00
N GLU A 27 8.69 -7.83 5.26
CA GLU A 27 9.49 -8.47 4.21
C GLU A 27 8.77 -9.73 3.72
N CYS A 28 8.44 -9.77 2.44
CA CYS A 28 7.76 -10.88 1.78
C CYS A 28 8.57 -11.34 0.58
N ALA A 29 8.49 -12.62 0.23
CA ALA A 29 8.94 -13.10 -1.08
C ALA A 29 7.78 -12.99 -2.08
N ASP A 30 8.03 -12.39 -3.23
CA ASP A 30 7.10 -12.42 -4.36
C ASP A 30 6.82 -13.88 -4.75
N SER A 31 5.54 -14.27 -4.81
CA SER A 31 5.17 -15.67 -4.94
C SER A 31 5.48 -16.28 -6.31
N ALA A 32 5.69 -15.45 -7.33
CA ALA A 32 6.01 -15.89 -8.67
C ALA A 32 7.53 -15.96 -8.91
N THR A 33 8.28 -14.99 -8.37
CA THR A 33 9.71 -14.79 -8.67
C THR A 33 10.63 -15.16 -7.51
N GLY A 34 10.14 -15.12 -6.27
CA GLY A 34 10.93 -15.29 -5.05
C GLY A 34 11.67 -14.03 -4.60
N ASP A 35 11.53 -12.92 -5.32
CA ASP A 35 12.20 -11.66 -4.99
C ASP A 35 11.71 -11.09 -3.66
N THR A 36 12.61 -10.54 -2.86
CA THR A 36 12.25 -9.82 -1.64
C THR A 36 11.51 -8.52 -1.96
N ARG A 37 10.31 -8.36 -1.40
CA ARG A 37 9.45 -7.18 -1.48
C ARG A 37 9.08 -6.70 -0.08
N TYR A 38 8.99 -5.38 0.11
CA TYR A 38 8.56 -4.79 1.38
C TYR A 38 7.10 -4.37 1.29
N VAL A 39 6.21 -5.14 1.91
CA VAL A 39 4.75 -4.99 1.83
C VAL A 39 4.24 -4.11 2.96
N ILE A 40 3.43 -3.11 2.62
CA ILE A 40 2.71 -2.28 3.57
C ILE A 40 1.44 -3.02 3.99
N CYS A 41 1.29 -3.23 5.30
CA CYS A 41 0.15 -3.91 5.89
C CYS A 41 -0.54 -3.03 6.94
N ALA A 42 -1.87 -3.04 6.96
CA ALA A 42 -2.61 -2.68 8.18
C ALA A 42 -2.52 -3.83 9.17
N VAL A 43 -2.32 -3.47 10.44
CA VAL A 43 -2.29 -4.40 11.57
C VAL A 43 -3.63 -4.31 12.30
N GLY A 44 -4.40 -5.39 12.24
CA GLY A 44 -5.61 -5.57 13.01
C GLY A 44 -5.43 -6.59 14.13
N ARG A 45 -6.50 -6.81 14.87
CA ARG A 45 -6.63 -7.97 15.77
C ARG A 45 -7.91 -8.72 15.45
N ASP A 46 -7.81 -10.03 15.39
CA ASP A 46 -8.95 -10.95 15.26
C ASP A 46 -8.77 -12.07 16.29
N ASP A 47 -9.75 -12.25 17.18
CA ASP A 47 -9.71 -13.19 18.31
C ASP A 47 -8.42 -13.17 19.17
N GLY A 48 -7.74 -12.01 19.22
CA GLY A 48 -6.51 -11.79 19.98
C GLY A 48 -5.22 -12.00 19.16
N ASP A 49 -5.32 -12.55 17.95
CA ASP A 49 -4.21 -12.71 17.03
C ASP A 49 -4.03 -11.47 16.15
N TYR A 50 -2.78 -11.18 15.78
CA TYR A 50 -2.48 -10.11 14.82
C TYR A 50 -2.84 -10.55 13.41
N VAL A 51 -3.65 -9.74 12.73
CA VAL A 51 -3.99 -9.92 11.33
C VAL A 51 -3.32 -8.85 10.51
N PHE A 52 -2.66 -9.25 9.42
CA PHE A 52 -2.01 -8.35 8.49
C PHE A 52 -2.82 -8.28 7.20
N THR A 53 -3.33 -7.09 6.88
CA THR A 53 -4.00 -6.82 5.61
C THR A 53 -3.04 -6.12 4.66
N PRO A 54 -2.51 -6.79 3.62
CA PRO A 54 -1.57 -6.20 2.67
C PRO A 54 -2.29 -5.26 1.69
N PHE A 55 -1.69 -4.09 1.42
CA PHE A 55 -2.21 -3.14 0.43
C PHE A 55 -1.36 -3.07 -0.83
N GLY A 56 -0.06 -3.29 -0.71
CA GLY A 56 0.92 -3.19 -1.79
C GLY A 56 2.33 -3.21 -1.26
N HIS A 57 3.32 -3.25 -2.15
CA HIS A 57 4.72 -3.18 -1.79
C HIS A 57 5.33 -1.81 -2.12
N LEU A 58 6.39 -1.46 -1.41
CA LEU A 58 7.24 -0.34 -1.80
C LEU A 58 7.88 -0.63 -3.16
N ALA A 59 8.13 0.42 -3.93
CA ALA A 59 8.89 0.29 -5.17
C ALA A 59 10.29 -0.27 -4.84
N ASP A 60 10.77 -1.16 -5.70
CA ASP A 60 12.10 -1.78 -5.51
C ASP A 60 13.26 -0.78 -5.69
N GLY A 61 12.98 0.35 -6.36
CA GLY A 61 13.91 1.44 -6.62
C GLY A 61 13.18 2.80 -6.60
N ASP A 62 13.69 3.77 -7.34
CA ASP A 62 13.09 5.11 -7.41
C ASP A 62 11.71 5.05 -8.11
N PRO A 63 10.59 5.37 -7.42
CA PRO A 63 9.27 5.38 -8.03
C PRO A 63 9.14 6.34 -9.22
N SER A 64 9.94 7.42 -9.25
CA SER A 64 9.90 8.43 -10.32
C SER A 64 10.49 7.92 -11.64
N GLU A 65 11.37 6.92 -11.58
CA GLU A 65 11.87 6.22 -12.76
C GLU A 65 10.90 5.11 -13.23
N ALA A 66 10.12 4.55 -12.29
CA ALA A 66 9.21 3.44 -12.56
C ALA A 66 7.84 3.87 -13.12
N TYR A 67 7.34 5.06 -12.75
CA TYR A 67 5.98 5.49 -13.06
C TYR A 67 5.92 6.88 -13.68
N THR A 68 5.26 6.99 -14.83
CA THR A 68 4.86 8.29 -15.39
C THR A 68 3.42 8.59 -14.95
N PRO A 69 3.16 9.72 -14.28
CA PRO A 69 1.80 10.09 -13.92
C PRO A 69 0.96 10.28 -15.19
N PRO A 70 -0.37 10.03 -15.13
CA PRO A 70 -1.23 10.33 -16.25
C PRO A 70 -1.10 11.81 -16.62
N SER A 71 -1.06 12.13 -17.91
CA SER A 71 -0.91 13.48 -18.43
C SER A 71 -2.13 14.34 -18.05
N GLY A 72 -2.10 14.90 -16.85
CA GLY A 72 -3.17 15.70 -16.26
C GLY A 72 -2.72 16.22 -14.91
N ASP A 73 -3.03 17.49 -14.64
CA ASP A 73 -2.70 18.19 -13.41
C ASP A 73 -3.16 17.38 -12.18
N ILE A 74 -2.22 16.69 -11.53
CA ILE A 74 -2.38 16.17 -10.17
C ILE A 74 -2.23 17.35 -9.25
N GLY A 75 -3.25 18.22 -9.27
CA GLY A 75 -3.27 19.50 -8.59
C GLY A 75 -2.87 19.32 -7.13
N ASN A 76 -1.89 20.13 -6.71
CA ASN A 76 -1.56 20.28 -5.30
C ASN A 76 -2.85 20.67 -4.56
N ALA A 77 -3.30 19.81 -3.66
CA ALA A 77 -4.31 20.18 -2.68
C ALA A 77 -3.62 21.11 -1.67
N ASP A 78 -3.72 22.42 -1.91
CA ASP A 78 -3.60 23.44 -0.87
C ASP A 78 -4.72 23.29 0.18
#